data_AF-A0A7L4R9H3-F1
#
_entry.id   AF-A0A7L4R9H3-F1
#
_cell.length_a   1.000
_cell.length_b   1.000
_cell.length_c   1.000
_cell.angle_alpha   90.00
_cell.angle_beta   90.00
_cell.angle_gamma   90.00
#
_symmetry.space_group_name_H-M   'P 1'
#
loop_
_entity.id
_entity.type
_entity.pdbx_description
1 polymer ?
#
loop_
_entity_poly.entity_id
_entity_poly.type
_entity_poly.pdbx_seq_one_letter_code
_entity_poly.pdbx_strand_id
1 'polypeptide(L)'
;MKPEAYQKQLIIYLNNKSYGQAYDLARQYLAEYPDDMVAHFLLAKSALWAEKYEEAALEARKAFNLARNEADMVMCAVHACIAYYRLQQYGKGFELLKSLESVRTCEETEQLAFLFSLAIGNDWEARRHFDSMMNIDSDAAMGFLQEVAEGAQIDYEKLVRKTDRITY
;
A
#
# COMPACT_ATOMS: atom_id res chain seq x y z
N MET A 1 -2.15 -4.61 -26.04
CA MET A 1 -0.81 -5.25 -25.86
C MET A 1 -0.96 -6.49 -24.95
N LYS A 2 -0.04 -7.47 -24.96
CA LYS A 2 -0.16 -8.62 -24.03
C LYS A 2 0.04 -8.18 -22.57
N PRO A 3 -0.62 -8.79 -21.57
CA PRO A 3 -0.51 -8.38 -20.16
C PRO A 3 0.94 -8.27 -19.67
N GLU A 4 1.80 -9.23 -20.00
CA GLU A 4 3.18 -9.27 -19.52
C GLU A 4 4.02 -8.13 -20.09
N ALA A 5 3.68 -7.64 -21.29
CA ALA A 5 4.37 -6.51 -21.90
C ALA A 5 3.98 -5.19 -21.23
N TYR A 6 2.70 -5.02 -20.85
CA TYR A 6 2.27 -3.89 -20.02
C TYR A 6 3.01 -3.89 -18.70
N GLN A 7 3.00 -5.01 -17.98
CA GLN A 7 3.62 -5.14 -16.67
C GLN A 7 5.11 -4.79 -16.70
N LYS A 8 5.87 -5.34 -17.66
CA LYS A 8 7.30 -5.05 -17.81
C LYS A 8 7.57 -3.56 -18.09
N GLN A 9 6.82 -2.96 -19.00
CA GLN A 9 7.04 -1.56 -19.35
C GLN A 9 6.61 -0.60 -18.23
N LEU A 10 5.55 -0.93 -17.49
CA LEU A 10 5.14 -0.21 -16.30
C LEU A 10 6.21 -0.25 -15.20
N ILE A 11 6.81 -1.42 -14.95
CA ILE A 11 7.92 -1.56 -14.01
C ILE A 11 9.11 -0.68 -14.43
N ILE A 12 9.45 -0.64 -15.72
CA ILE A 12 10.52 0.22 -16.24
C ILE A 12 10.19 1.70 -15.97
N TYR A 13 8.98 2.15 -16.27
CA TYR A 13 8.60 3.55 -16.01
C TYR A 13 8.61 3.88 -14.52
N LEU A 14 8.12 3.00 -13.65
CA LEU A 14 8.12 3.19 -12.21
C LEU A 14 9.56 3.26 -11.65
N ASN A 15 10.44 2.37 -12.09
CA ASN A 15 11.85 2.36 -11.67
C ASN A 15 12.60 3.61 -12.13
N ASN A 16 12.27 4.12 -13.32
CA ASN A 16 12.84 5.35 -13.86
C ASN A 16 12.17 6.63 -13.34
N LYS A 17 11.22 6.50 -12.40
CA LYS A 17 10.42 7.61 -11.86
C LYS A 17 9.61 8.39 -12.91
N SER A 18 9.34 7.76 -14.05
CA SER A 18 8.48 8.28 -15.13
C SER A 18 7.00 8.10 -14.78
N TYR A 19 6.56 8.65 -13.64
CA TYR A 19 5.25 8.35 -13.05
C TYR A 19 4.06 8.75 -13.94
N GLY A 20 4.18 9.85 -14.71
CA GLY A 20 3.15 10.23 -15.69
C GLY A 20 2.96 9.18 -16.78
N GLN A 21 4.07 8.68 -17.34
CA GLN A 21 4.03 7.63 -18.38
C GLN A 21 3.55 6.29 -17.81
N ALA A 22 3.99 5.94 -16.59
CA ALA A 22 3.50 4.76 -15.89
C ALA A 22 1.98 4.81 -15.70
N TYR A 23 1.48 5.96 -15.24
CA TYR A 23 0.06 6.17 -15.05
C TYR A 23 -0.76 6.05 -16.35
N ASP A 24 -0.33 6.73 -17.42
CA ASP A 24 -1.05 6.71 -18.69
C ASP A 24 -1.07 5.29 -19.29
N LEU A 25 0.05 4.57 -19.21
CA LEU A 25 0.13 3.19 -19.67
C LEU A 25 -0.71 2.25 -18.80
N ALA A 26 -0.78 2.48 -17.49
CA ALA A 26 -1.57 1.63 -16.58
C ALA A 26 -3.07 1.79 -16.83
N ARG A 27 -3.54 3.01 -17.17
CA ARG A 27 -4.93 3.23 -17.59
C ARG A 27 -5.26 2.51 -18.90
N GLN A 28 -4.33 2.48 -19.85
CA GLN A 28 -4.49 1.69 -21.08
C GLN A 28 -4.55 0.19 -20.77
N TYR A 29 -3.67 -0.29 -19.89
CA TYR A 29 -3.67 -1.69 -19.47
C TYR A 29 -5.03 -2.08 -18.84
N LEU A 30 -5.53 -1.29 -17.90
CA LEU A 30 -6.82 -1.54 -17.28
C LEU A 30 -7.99 -1.47 -18.28
N ALA A 31 -7.94 -0.56 -19.26
CA ALA A 31 -8.98 -0.48 -20.28
C ALA A 31 -9.05 -1.74 -21.16
N GLU A 32 -7.93 -2.42 -21.41
CA GLU A 32 -7.90 -3.68 -22.15
C GLU A 32 -8.24 -4.90 -21.27
N TYR A 33 -7.93 -4.84 -19.97
CA TYR A 33 -8.11 -5.96 -19.03
C TYR A 33 -8.82 -5.49 -17.74
N PRO A 34 -10.12 -5.15 -17.81
CA PRO A 34 -10.84 -4.50 -16.71
C PRO A 34 -11.10 -5.40 -15.49
N ASP A 35 -10.97 -6.72 -15.64
CA ASP A 35 -11.18 -7.69 -14.54
C ASP A 35 -9.85 -8.27 -14.02
N ASP A 36 -8.71 -7.76 -14.49
CA ASP A 36 -7.39 -8.21 -14.07
C ASP A 36 -6.93 -7.47 -12.81
N MET A 37 -6.71 -8.23 -11.73
CA MET A 37 -6.18 -7.72 -10.46
C MET A 37 -4.87 -6.93 -10.68
N VAL A 38 -3.98 -7.44 -11.55
CA VAL A 38 -2.67 -6.82 -11.78
C VAL A 38 -2.82 -5.47 -12.50
N ALA A 39 -3.79 -5.36 -13.41
CA ALA A 39 -4.07 -4.10 -14.10
C ALA A 39 -4.58 -3.03 -13.11
N HIS A 40 -5.51 -3.40 -12.23
CA HIS A 40 -5.97 -2.53 -11.14
C HIS A 40 -4.82 -2.13 -10.19
N PHE A 41 -4.01 -3.10 -9.76
CA PHE A 41 -2.89 -2.87 -8.85
C PHE A 41 -1.84 -1.93 -9.46
N LEU A 42 -1.43 -2.16 -10.71
CA LEU A 42 -0.43 -1.33 -11.37
C LEU A 42 -0.94 0.08 -11.67
N LEU A 43 -2.24 0.25 -11.93
CA LEU A 43 -2.84 1.58 -11.97
C LEU A 43 -2.79 2.23 -10.58
N ALA A 44 -3.16 1.52 -9.53
CA ALA A 44 -3.12 2.04 -8.18
C ALA A 44 -1.72 2.51 -7.77
N LYS A 45 -0.70 1.67 -8.00
CA LYS A 45 0.70 1.98 -7.74
C LYS A 45 1.16 3.19 -8.56
N SER A 46 0.86 3.21 -9.85
CA SER A 46 1.27 4.30 -10.73
C SER A 46 0.56 5.62 -10.40
N ALA A 47 -0.72 5.56 -10.04
CA ALA A 47 -1.49 6.69 -9.53
C ALA A 47 -0.94 7.21 -8.20
N LEU A 48 -0.55 6.32 -7.27
CA LEU A 48 0.05 6.69 -6.00
C LEU A 48 1.34 7.51 -6.19
N TRP A 49 2.24 7.02 -7.05
CA TRP A 49 3.49 7.71 -7.37
C TRP A 49 3.29 8.98 -8.20
N ALA A 50 2.20 9.07 -8.96
CA ALA A 50 1.78 10.28 -9.66
C ALA A 50 0.92 11.21 -8.78
N GLU A 51 0.83 10.96 -7.47
CA GLU A 51 0.08 11.74 -6.47
C GLU A 51 -1.43 11.85 -6.71
N LYS A 52 -2.01 10.89 -7.43
CA LYS A 52 -3.45 10.77 -7.70
C LYS A 52 -4.10 9.86 -6.67
N TYR A 53 -4.16 10.33 -5.43
CA TYR A 53 -4.47 9.49 -4.27
C TYR A 53 -5.89 8.90 -4.28
N GLU A 54 -6.89 9.63 -4.78
CA GLU A 54 -8.26 9.13 -4.85
C GLU A 54 -8.37 7.90 -5.76
N GLU A 55 -7.74 7.95 -6.94
CA GLU A 55 -7.73 6.83 -7.88
C GLU A 55 -6.83 5.70 -7.38
N ALA A 56 -5.68 6.04 -6.76
CA ALA A 56 -4.83 5.05 -6.12
C ALA A 56 -5.61 4.23 -5.07
N ALA A 57 -6.36 4.89 -4.19
CA ALA A 57 -7.18 4.23 -3.18
C ALA A 57 -8.30 3.37 -3.80
N LEU A 58 -8.98 3.89 -4.82
CA LEU A 58 -10.07 3.19 -5.52
C LEU A 58 -9.57 1.90 -6.19
N GLU A 59 -8.51 2.01 -6.98
CA GLU A 59 -8.01 0.92 -7.80
C GLU A 59 -7.26 -0.12 -6.95
N ALA A 60 -6.55 0.31 -5.90
CA ALA A 60 -5.96 -0.63 -4.94
C ALA A 60 -7.04 -1.44 -4.20
N ARG A 61 -8.18 -0.82 -3.89
CA ARG A 61 -9.31 -1.53 -3.26
C ARG A 61 -9.96 -2.54 -4.21
N LYS A 62 -10.06 -2.22 -5.50
CA LYS A 62 -10.54 -3.19 -6.51
C LYS A 62 -9.56 -4.35 -6.66
N ALA A 63 -8.26 -4.06 -6.76
CA ALA A 63 -7.22 -5.09 -6.81
C ALA A 63 -7.26 -5.99 -5.56
N PHE A 64 -7.42 -5.41 -4.37
CA PHE A 64 -7.60 -6.15 -3.12
C PHE A 64 -8.79 -7.13 -3.18
N ASN A 65 -9.93 -6.70 -3.73
CA ASN A 65 -11.11 -7.56 -3.86
C ASN A 65 -10.93 -8.69 -4.90
N LEU A 66 -10.00 -8.53 -5.84
CA LEU A 66 -9.67 -9.52 -6.87
C LEU A 66 -8.46 -10.40 -6.51
N ALA A 67 -7.81 -10.11 -5.38
CA ALA A 67 -6.63 -10.82 -4.91
C ALA A 67 -6.92 -12.32 -4.70
N ARG A 68 -5.96 -13.18 -5.05
CA ARG A 68 -6.13 -14.64 -4.99
C ARG A 68 -5.40 -15.30 -3.83
N ASN A 69 -4.54 -14.56 -3.16
CA ASN A 69 -3.75 -15.03 -2.04
C ASN A 69 -3.48 -13.88 -1.06
N GLU A 70 -2.96 -14.24 0.11
CA GLU A 70 -2.69 -13.30 1.20
C GLU A 70 -1.64 -12.23 0.82
N ALA A 71 -0.62 -12.59 0.06
CA ALA A 71 0.43 -11.64 -0.34
C ALA A 71 -0.12 -10.55 -1.26
N ASP A 72 -0.97 -10.91 -2.22
CA ASP A 72 -1.67 -9.97 -3.09
C ASP A 72 -2.55 -9.02 -2.27
N MET A 73 -3.29 -9.55 -1.29
CA MET A 73 -4.15 -8.75 -0.41
C MET A 73 -3.34 -7.74 0.40
N VAL A 74 -2.24 -8.17 1.03
CA VAL A 74 -1.36 -7.30 1.82
C VAL A 74 -0.77 -6.19 0.96
N MET A 75 -0.22 -6.54 -0.22
CA MET A 75 0.36 -5.57 -1.14
C MET A 75 -0.66 -4.52 -1.59
N CYS A 76 -1.87 -4.95 -1.98
CA CYS A 76 -2.95 -4.03 -2.36
C CYS A 76 -3.39 -3.15 -1.20
N ALA A 77 -3.52 -3.72 0.00
CA ALA A 77 -3.95 -2.99 1.19
C ALA A 77 -2.94 -1.91 1.60
N VAL A 78 -1.64 -2.20 1.54
CA VAL A 78 -0.58 -1.22 1.83
C VAL A 78 -0.70 -0.01 0.90
N HIS A 79 -0.89 -0.23 -0.41
CA HIS A 79 -1.06 0.86 -1.37
C HIS A 79 -2.33 1.67 -1.11
N ALA A 80 -3.45 0.99 -0.86
CA ALA A 80 -4.71 1.66 -0.52
C ALA A 80 -4.58 2.49 0.77
N CYS A 81 -3.92 1.93 1.79
CA CYS A 81 -3.69 2.58 3.07
C CYS A 81 -2.84 3.84 2.93
N ILE A 82 -1.73 3.78 2.20
CA ILE A 82 -0.90 4.97 1.97
C ILE A 82 -1.73 6.06 1.27
N ALA A 83 -2.52 5.70 0.26
CA ALA A 83 -3.43 6.64 -0.39
C ALA A 83 -4.48 7.22 0.59
N TYR A 84 -5.11 6.39 1.44
CA TYR A 84 -6.04 6.87 2.47
C TYR A 84 -5.39 7.80 3.47
N TYR A 85 -4.15 7.52 3.89
CA TYR A 85 -3.42 8.39 4.80
C TYR A 85 -3.17 9.76 4.18
N ARG A 86 -2.72 9.82 2.91
CA ARG A 86 -2.52 11.08 2.18
C ARG A 86 -3.81 11.88 2.00
N LEU A 87 -4.94 11.18 1.89
CA LEU A 87 -6.28 11.78 1.84
C LEU A 87 -6.88 12.11 3.21
N GLN A 88 -6.17 11.83 4.31
CA GLN A 88 -6.67 11.95 5.69
C GLN A 88 -7.94 11.12 5.96
N GLN A 89 -8.17 10.07 5.17
CA GLN A 89 -9.29 9.14 5.31
C GLN A 89 -8.94 8.02 6.29
N TYR A 90 -8.50 8.39 7.49
CA TYR A 90 -7.87 7.48 8.45
C TYR A 90 -8.78 6.31 8.86
N GLY A 91 -10.06 6.57 9.05
CA GLY A 91 -11.03 5.52 9.36
C GLY A 91 -11.13 4.44 8.27
N LYS A 92 -11.02 4.80 6.98
CA LYS A 92 -11.06 3.82 5.89
C LYS A 92 -9.80 2.97 5.84
N GLY A 93 -8.64 3.59 6.08
CA GLY A 93 -7.36 2.87 6.17
C GLY A 93 -7.36 1.87 7.33
N PHE A 94 -7.84 2.31 8.51
CA PHE A 94 -7.98 1.45 9.69
C PHE A 94 -8.91 0.26 9.43
N GLU A 95 -10.12 0.48 8.90
CA GLU A 95 -11.07 -0.59 8.61
C GLU A 95 -10.54 -1.59 7.56
N LEU A 96 -9.77 -1.12 6.58
CA LEU A 96 -9.13 -2.01 5.60
C LEU A 96 -8.08 -2.91 6.27
N LEU A 97 -7.23 -2.37 7.14
CA LEU A 97 -6.23 -3.17 7.86
C LEU A 97 -6.89 -4.14 8.85
N LYS A 98 -7.98 -3.73 9.49
CA LYS A 98 -8.77 -4.61 10.36
C LYS A 98 -9.31 -5.82 9.60
N SER A 99 -9.73 -5.64 8.35
CA SER A 99 -10.17 -6.75 7.49
C SER A 99 -9.06 -7.75 7.14
N LEU A 100 -7.80 -7.40 7.41
CA LEU A 100 -6.63 -8.27 7.25
C LEU A 100 -6.17 -8.95 8.53
N GLU A 101 -6.79 -8.72 9.69
CA GLU A 101 -6.31 -9.29 10.97
C GLU A 101 -6.32 -10.83 11.03
N SER A 102 -7.20 -11.46 10.25
CA SER A 102 -7.22 -12.92 10.10
C SER A 102 -6.15 -13.45 9.15
N VAL A 103 -5.46 -12.56 8.43
CA VAL A 103 -4.36 -12.83 7.51
C VAL A 103 -3.05 -12.55 8.25
N ARG A 104 -1.98 -13.27 7.91
CA ARG A 104 -0.66 -13.05 8.53
C ARG A 104 -0.28 -11.58 8.47
N THR A 105 -0.06 -10.96 9.64
CA THR A 105 0.42 -9.58 9.72
C THR A 105 1.91 -9.51 9.42
N CYS A 106 2.30 -8.49 8.66
CA CYS A 106 3.70 -8.12 8.43
C CYS A 106 3.99 -6.76 9.05
N GLU A 107 5.28 -6.45 9.21
CA GLU A 107 5.78 -5.21 9.80
C GLU A 107 5.08 -3.97 9.21
N GLU A 108 4.90 -3.90 7.89
CA GLU A 108 4.31 -2.75 7.20
C GLU A 108 2.84 -2.56 7.53
N THR A 109 2.07 -3.65 7.65
CA THR A 109 0.65 -3.59 8.02
C THR A 109 0.48 -3.13 9.46
N GLU A 110 1.37 -3.55 10.35
CA GLU A 110 1.36 -3.14 11.77
C GLU A 110 1.77 -1.67 11.93
N GLN A 111 2.78 -1.22 11.18
CA GLN A 111 3.20 0.19 11.12
C GLN A 111 2.07 1.09 10.64
N LEU A 112 1.38 0.71 9.57
CA LEU A 112 0.22 1.47 9.08
C LEU A 112 -0.94 1.44 10.08
N ALA A 113 -1.24 0.28 10.67
CA ALA A 113 -2.35 0.16 11.61
C ALA A 113 -2.11 0.97 12.89
N PHE A 114 -0.86 1.01 13.36
CA PHE A 114 -0.42 1.92 14.42
C PHE A 114 -0.69 3.39 14.06
N LEU A 115 -0.25 3.84 12.88
CA LEU A 115 -0.45 5.23 12.43
C LEU A 115 -1.93 5.59 12.34
N PHE A 116 -2.75 4.71 11.76
CA PHE A 116 -4.18 4.96 11.67
C PHE A 116 -4.83 4.99 13.04
N SER A 117 -4.43 4.11 13.96
CA SER A 117 -4.95 4.07 15.32
C SER A 117 -4.66 5.37 16.08
N LEU A 118 -3.44 5.91 15.96
CA LEU A 118 -3.10 7.22 16.50
C LEU A 118 -3.96 8.32 15.86
N ALA A 119 -4.09 8.33 14.52
CA ALA A 119 -4.80 9.37 13.80
C ALA A 119 -6.31 9.41 14.12
N ILE A 120 -6.92 8.27 14.49
CA ILE A 120 -8.32 8.19 14.91
C ILE A 120 -8.50 8.28 16.44
N GLY A 121 -7.42 8.46 17.21
CA GLY A 121 -7.46 8.56 18.67
C GLY A 121 -7.83 7.25 19.38
N ASN A 122 -7.52 6.11 18.77
CA ASN A 122 -7.74 4.79 19.36
C ASN A 122 -6.46 4.27 20.02
N ASP A 123 -6.19 4.77 21.23
CA ASP A 123 -4.96 4.45 21.98
C ASP A 123 -4.81 2.96 22.29
N TRP A 124 -5.91 2.24 22.44
CA TRP A 124 -5.88 0.80 22.71
C TRP A 124 -5.36 0.02 21.51
N GLU A 125 -5.87 0.29 20.31
CA GLU A 125 -5.37 -0.32 19.08
C GLU A 125 -3.94 0.13 18.78
N ALA A 126 -3.63 1.41 18.98
CA ALA A 126 -2.28 1.92 18.81
C ALA A 126 -1.30 1.15 19.70
N ARG A 127 -1.65 0.93 20.97
CA ARG A 127 -0.80 0.15 21.87
C ARG A 127 -0.66 -1.31 21.42
N ARG A 128 -1.73 -1.94 20.97
CA ARG A 128 -1.70 -3.32 20.48
C ARG A 128 -0.78 -3.47 19.27
N HIS A 129 -0.89 -2.58 18.29
CA HIS A 129 -0.05 -2.59 17.09
C HIS A 129 1.41 -2.25 17.42
N PHE A 130 1.65 -1.35 18.38
CA PHE A 130 2.98 -1.11 18.92
C PHE A 130 3.59 -2.41 19.48
N ASP A 131 2.88 -3.11 20.35
CA ASP A 131 3.38 -4.35 20.95
C ASP A 131 3.62 -5.43 19.87
N SER A 132 2.76 -5.49 18.83
CA SER A 132 2.94 -6.38 17.67
C SER A 132 4.21 -6.07 16.88
N MET A 133 4.43 -4.81 16.51
CA MET A 133 5.65 -4.38 15.80
C MET A 133 6.91 -4.76 16.58
N MET A 134 6.93 -4.51 17.90
CA MET A 134 8.07 -4.84 18.76
C MET A 134 8.37 -6.34 18.83
N ASN A 135 7.33 -7.19 18.71
CA ASN A 135 7.49 -8.65 18.69
C ASN A 135 7.97 -9.18 17.33
N ILE A 136 7.69 -8.47 16.23
CA ILE A 136 8.11 -8.85 14.88
C ILE A 136 9.58 -8.50 14.66
N ASP A 137 9.93 -7.22 14.86
CA ASP A 137 11.29 -6.69 14.70
C ASP A 137 11.42 -5.43 15.56
N SER A 138 12.01 -5.59 16.75
CA SER A 138 12.15 -4.49 17.70
C SER A 138 13.04 -3.35 17.20
N ASP A 139 14.07 -3.65 16.41
CA ASP A 139 15.01 -2.63 15.94
C ASP A 139 14.35 -1.79 14.85
N ALA A 140 13.66 -2.44 13.90
CA ALA A 140 12.89 -1.75 12.88
C ALA A 140 11.74 -0.94 13.48
N ALA A 141 11.02 -1.51 14.45
CA ALA A 141 9.94 -0.83 15.16
C ALA A 141 10.42 0.43 15.88
N MET A 142 11.54 0.35 16.62
CA MET A 142 12.11 1.52 17.31
C MET A 142 12.53 2.62 16.35
N GLY A 143 13.15 2.28 15.22
CA GLY A 143 13.50 3.25 14.19
C GLY A 143 12.27 3.96 13.62
N PHE A 144 11.21 3.20 13.30
CA PHE A 144 9.95 3.75 12.83
C PHE A 144 9.28 4.66 13.88
N LEU A 145 9.23 4.24 15.14
CA LEU A 145 8.62 5.02 16.22
C LEU A 145 9.36 6.34 16.47
N GLN A 146 10.68 6.34 16.33
CA GLN A 146 11.47 7.57 16.40
C GLN A 146 11.08 8.54 15.28
N GLU A 147 10.97 8.07 14.04
CA GLU A 147 10.51 8.89 12.90
C GLU A 147 9.11 9.49 13.17
N VAL A 148 8.18 8.69 13.71
CA VAL A 148 6.83 9.14 14.08
C VAL A 148 6.87 10.20 15.18
N ALA A 149 7.65 9.99 16.24
CA ALA A 149 7.73 10.89 17.39
C ALA A 149 8.36 12.24 17.04
N GLU A 150 9.32 12.24 16.11
CA GLU A 150 9.97 13.45 15.58
C GLU A 150 9.06 14.22 14.61
N GLY A 151 7.88 13.69 14.28
CA GLY A 151 6.98 14.26 13.28
C GLY A 151 7.57 14.21 11.87
N ALA A 152 8.51 13.29 11.63
CA ALA A 152 9.10 13.10 10.32
C ALA A 152 8.02 12.64 9.33
N GLN A 153 8.19 13.03 8.06
CA GLN A 153 7.34 12.49 7.02
C GLN A 153 7.64 11.00 6.87
N ILE A 154 6.62 10.15 7.07
CA ILE A 154 6.74 8.70 6.91
C ILE A 154 7.27 8.37 5.50
N ASP A 155 8.34 7.59 5.45
CA ASP A 155 8.91 7.09 4.20
C ASP A 155 8.05 5.95 3.65
N TYR A 156 7.02 6.34 2.89
CA TYR A 156 6.15 5.40 2.19
C TYR A 156 6.87 4.61 1.11
N GLU A 157 7.98 5.10 0.56
CA GLU A 157 8.78 4.36 -0.41
C GLU A 157 9.40 3.12 0.24
N LYS A 158 9.88 3.25 1.48
CA LYS A 158 10.41 2.14 2.28
C LYS A 158 9.33 1.09 2.57
N LEU A 159 8.11 1.51 2.95
CA LEU A 159 6.97 0.62 3.21
C LEU A 159 6.55 -0.16 1.95
N VAL A 160 6.44 0.54 0.82
CA VAL A 160 6.04 -0.07 -0.46
C VAL A 160 7.11 -1.01 -1.01
N ARG A 161 8.40 -0.67 -0.92
CA ARG A 161 9.49 -1.51 -1.44
C ARG A 161 9.61 -2.88 -0.77
N LYS A 162 9.27 -2.99 0.52
CA LYS A 162 9.30 -4.27 1.22
C LYS A 162 8.13 -5.18 0.79
N THR A 163 6.98 -4.60 0.49
CA THR A 163 5.74 -5.31 0.11
C THR A 163 5.66 -5.62 -1.39
N ASP A 164 6.25 -4.77 -2.24
CA ASP A 164 6.33 -4.92 -3.70
C ASP A 164 7.29 -6.04 -4.16
N ARG A 165 7.80 -6.87 -3.26
CA ARG A 165 8.63 -8.03 -3.60
C ARG A 165 7.79 -9.17 -4.18
N ILE A 166 7.02 -8.88 -5.21
CA ILE A 166 6.49 -9.90 -6.11
C ILE A 166 7.54 -10.14 -7.19
N THR A 167 8.24 -11.26 -7.01
CA THR A 167 8.97 -11.95 -8.07
C THR A 167 7.96 -12.36 -9.14
N TYR A 168 8.07 -11.80 -10.35
CA TYR A 168 7.46 -12.35 -11.57
C TYR A 168 8.47 -13.26 -12.27
#